data_AF-A0A7V9J836-F1
#
_entry.id   AF-A0A7V9J836-F1
#
_cell.length_a   1.000
_cell.length_b   1.000
_cell.length_c   1.000
_cell.angle_alpha   90.00
_cell.angle_beta   90.00
_cell.angle_gamma   90.00
#
_symmetry.space_group_name_H-M   'P 1'
#
loop_
_entity.id
_entity.type
_entity.pdbx_description
1 polymer ?
#
loop_
_entity_poly.entity_id
_entity_poly.type
_entity_poly.pdbx_seq_one_letter_code
_entity_poly.pdbx_strand_id
1 'polypeptide(L)'
;MSESLSIPERFNGPLESGNGGYCSGVVAGFLEGPVEVSLRRPVPLDTRLAVVRGDDGSVRVLDGEALVAEAHRAPEFDLELPPPVSPRVARLAMTRYRGRSEGPFSRCFVCGRAREDAFGVFAGTVEGRGLVASSWT
;
A
#
# COMPACT_ATOMS: atom_id res chain seq x y z
N MET A 1 22.00 16.23 8.53
CA MET A 1 21.66 15.74 7.18
C MET A 1 20.14 15.73 7.08
N SER A 2 19.55 16.26 6.02
CA SER A 2 18.09 16.17 5.82
C SER A 2 17.71 14.72 5.52
N GLU A 3 16.79 14.18 6.30
CA GLU A 3 16.21 12.85 6.08
C GLU A 3 15.36 12.90 4.80
N SER A 4 15.42 11.84 4.00
CA SER A 4 14.72 11.77 2.73
C SER A 4 14.37 10.34 2.38
N LEU A 5 13.32 10.16 1.59
CA LEU A 5 12.95 8.87 1.01
C LEU A 5 12.77 8.98 -0.50
N SER A 6 12.81 7.84 -1.18
CA SER A 6 12.39 7.70 -2.57
C SER A 6 11.70 6.35 -2.73
N ILE A 7 10.67 6.30 -3.56
CA ILE A 7 9.94 5.07 -3.88
C ILE A 7 10.40 4.61 -5.27
N PRO A 8 11.14 3.49 -5.37
CA PRO A 8 11.55 2.98 -6.67
C PRO A 8 10.36 2.74 -7.61
N GLU A 9 10.50 3.03 -8.91
CA GLU A 9 9.42 2.87 -9.90
C GLU A 9 8.77 1.48 -9.88
N ARG A 10 9.54 0.43 -9.59
CA ARG A 10 9.04 -0.95 -9.48
C ARG A 10 7.97 -1.11 -8.41
N PHE A 11 7.82 -0.18 -7.47
CA PHE A 11 6.80 -0.23 -6.41
C PHE A 11 5.61 0.69 -6.71
N ASN A 12 5.24 0.84 -7.98
CA ASN A 12 4.09 1.64 -8.42
C ASN A 12 2.72 1.02 -8.08
N GLY A 13 1.72 1.87 -7.87
CA GLY A 13 0.30 1.54 -7.75
C GLY A 13 -0.38 1.78 -9.09
N PRO A 14 -0.81 3.03 -9.36
CA PRO A 14 -0.99 3.53 -10.72
C PRO A 14 0.33 3.50 -11.52
N LEU A 15 0.28 3.74 -12.83
CA LEU A 15 1.49 3.79 -13.67
C LEU A 15 2.51 4.84 -13.21
N GLU A 16 2.06 5.99 -12.72
CA GLU A 16 2.90 7.17 -12.47
C GLU A 16 3.03 7.52 -10.98
N SER A 17 2.60 6.64 -10.07
CA SER A 17 2.72 6.89 -8.63
C SER A 17 2.90 5.62 -7.82
N GLY A 18 3.45 5.77 -6.62
CA GLY A 18 3.74 4.69 -5.69
C GLY A 18 2.50 3.91 -5.24
N ASN A 19 2.69 2.62 -4.97
CA ASN A 19 1.66 1.75 -4.42
C ASN A 19 1.32 2.21 -3.00
N GLY A 20 0.04 2.48 -2.73
CA GLY A 20 -0.39 3.07 -1.46
C GLY A 20 0.04 2.28 -0.22
N GLY A 21 -0.05 0.95 -0.26
CA GLY A 21 0.38 0.09 0.86
C GLY A 21 1.90 0.11 1.05
N TYR A 22 2.66 -0.01 -0.05
CA TYR A 22 4.11 0.07 -0.02
C TYR A 22 4.60 1.43 0.50
N CYS A 23 4.08 2.52 -0.05
CA CYS A 23 4.41 3.88 0.37
C CYS A 23 4.07 4.09 1.84
N SER A 24 2.88 3.68 2.27
CA SER A 24 2.48 3.80 3.68
C SER A 24 3.41 3.02 4.60
N GLY A 25 3.83 1.81 4.21
CA GLY A 25 4.82 1.04 4.98
C GLY A 25 6.20 1.72 5.08
N VAL A 26 6.68 2.31 3.98
CA VAL A 26 7.95 3.08 3.98
C VAL A 26 7.84 4.30 4.90
N VAL A 27 6.74 5.06 4.83
CA VAL A 27 6.54 6.23 5.71
C VAL A 27 6.35 5.80 7.17
N ALA A 28 5.64 4.70 7.43
CA ALA A 28 5.46 4.18 8.78
C ALA A 28 6.79 3.80 9.43
N GLY A 29 7.78 3.34 8.65
CA GLY A 29 9.11 2.97 9.15
C GLY A 29 9.93 4.11 9.78
N PHE A 30 9.49 5.36 9.69
CA PHE A 30 10.11 6.50 10.39
C PHE A 30 9.68 6.63 11.86
N LEU A 31 8.65 5.86 12.26
CA LEU A 31 8.07 5.85 13.59
C LEU A 31 8.09 4.43 14.16
N GLU A 32 8.11 4.33 15.48
CA GLU A 32 8.01 3.05 16.20
C GLU A 32 6.58 2.79 16.65
N GLY A 33 6.19 1.51 16.66
CA GLY A 33 4.87 1.05 17.11
C GLY A 33 3.79 1.11 16.02
N PRO A 34 2.50 1.05 16.41
CA PRO A 34 1.40 1.27 15.48
C PRO A 34 1.43 2.69 14.92
N VAL A 35 1.22 2.82 13.61
CA VAL A 35 1.29 4.10 12.90
C VAL A 35 0.09 4.23 11.98
N GLU A 36 -0.56 5.38 12.04
CA GLU A 36 -1.50 5.81 11.01
C GLU A 36 -0.74 6.62 9.97
N VAL A 37 -0.88 6.26 8.69
CA VAL A 37 -0.33 7.02 7.57
C VAL A 37 -1.46 7.52 6.68
N SER A 38 -1.45 8.83 6.42
CA SER A 38 -2.35 9.49 5.47
C SER A 38 -1.57 9.90 4.23
N LEU A 39 -1.84 9.25 3.09
CA LEU A 39 -1.35 9.69 1.78
C LEU A 39 -2.23 10.84 1.28
N ARG A 40 -1.69 12.05 1.24
CA ARG A 40 -2.41 13.27 0.85
C ARG A 40 -2.39 13.50 -0.65
N ARG A 41 -1.43 12.91 -1.36
CA ARG A 41 -1.25 13.00 -2.82
C ARG A 41 -0.72 11.67 -3.38
N PRO A 42 -0.85 11.42 -4.70
CA PRO A 42 -0.09 10.37 -5.36
C PRO A 42 1.40 10.53 -5.04
N VAL A 43 2.04 9.47 -4.57
CA VAL A 43 3.46 9.51 -4.17
C VAL A 43 4.31 9.43 -5.44
N PRO A 44 5.17 10.42 -5.74
CA PRO A 44 6.01 10.38 -6.94
C PRO A 44 7.06 9.26 -6.84
N LEU A 45 7.33 8.63 -7.97
CA LEU A 45 8.31 7.54 -8.12
C LEU A 45 9.70 8.11 -8.43
N ASP A 46 10.75 7.40 -8.02
CA ASP A 46 12.16 7.74 -8.25
C ASP A 46 12.53 9.20 -7.92
N THR A 47 11.75 9.82 -7.04
CA THR A 47 11.86 11.22 -6.67
C THR A 47 12.30 11.32 -5.22
N ARG A 48 13.30 12.16 -4.94
CA ARG A 48 13.79 12.40 -3.59
C ARG A 48 12.78 13.29 -2.85
N LEU A 49 12.06 12.70 -1.89
CA LEU A 49 11.11 13.37 -1.02
C LEU A 49 11.76 13.73 0.32
N ALA A 50 11.52 14.94 0.80
CA ALA A 50 12.01 15.38 2.09
C ALA A 50 11.18 14.79 3.23
N VAL A 51 11.83 14.32 4.29
CA VAL A 51 11.18 13.82 5.50
C VAL A 51 11.40 14.84 6.61
N VAL A 52 10.31 15.33 7.18
CA VAL A 52 10.31 16.38 8.22
C VAL A 52 9.63 15.82 9.46
N ARG A 53 10.36 15.79 10.58
CA ARG A 53 9.82 15.40 11.89
C ARG A 53 9.13 16.60 12.54
N GLY A 54 7.91 16.41 13.02
CA GLY A 54 7.19 17.38 13.83
C GLY A 54 7.58 17.30 15.30
N ASP A 55 7.36 18.39 16.04
CA ASP A 55 7.64 18.47 17.48
C ASP A 55 6.74 17.54 18.31
N ASP A 56 5.58 17.16 17.76
CA ASP A 56 4.64 16.19 18.31
C ASP A 56 5.06 14.72 18.03
N GLY A 57 6.19 14.52 17.37
CA GLY A 57 6.66 13.20 16.95
C GLY A 57 5.97 12.66 15.69
N SER A 58 5.20 13.49 14.97
CA SER A 58 4.70 13.14 13.64
C SER A 58 5.81 13.21 12.58
N VAL A 59 5.54 12.64 11.42
CA VAL A 59 6.40 12.70 10.24
C VAL A 59 5.58 13.25 9.08
N ARG A 60 6.15 14.22 8.36
CA ARG A 60 5.63 14.73 7.09
C ARG A 60 6.60 14.43 5.96
N VAL A 61 6.07 14.01 4.83
CA VAL A 61 6.81 13.73 3.60
C VAL A 61 6.42 14.79 2.57
N LEU A 62 7.41 15.52 2.07
CA LEU A 62 7.22 16.67 1.19
C LEU A 62 7.90 16.48 -0.17
N ASP A 63 7.21 16.93 -1.21
CA ASP A 63 7.77 17.18 -2.54
C ASP A 63 7.86 18.70 -2.74
N GLY A 64 9.05 19.27 -2.51
CA GLY A 64 9.19 20.71 -2.29
C GLY A 64 8.34 21.17 -1.10
N GLU A 65 7.36 22.04 -1.35
CA GLU A 65 6.40 22.51 -0.34
C GLU A 65 5.11 21.68 -0.28
N ALA A 66 4.93 20.72 -1.20
CA ALA A 66 3.70 19.93 -1.30
C ALA A 66 3.72 18.76 -0.31
N LEU A 67 2.72 18.69 0.58
CA LEU A 67 2.51 17.55 1.46
C LEU A 67 2.06 16.31 0.66
N VAL A 68 2.90 15.29 0.64
CA VAL A 68 2.64 14.01 -0.05
C VAL A 68 2.04 12.99 0.92
N ALA A 69 2.61 12.87 2.11
CA ALA A 69 2.13 11.96 3.15
C ALA A 69 2.41 12.53 4.53
N GLU A 70 1.64 12.10 5.51
CA GLU A 70 1.94 12.32 6.92
C GLU A 70 1.67 11.05 7.73
N ALA A 71 2.39 10.91 8.83
CA ALA A 71 2.30 9.79 9.72
C ALA A 71 2.37 10.23 11.17
N HIS A 72 1.60 9.57 12.02
CA HIS A 72 1.63 9.76 13.46
C HIS A 72 1.44 8.43 14.18
N ARG A 73 1.94 8.34 15.41
CA ARG A 73 1.71 7.15 16.24
C ARG A 73 0.22 6.96 16.47
N ALA A 74 -0.25 5.76 16.22
CA ALA A 74 -1.60 5.34 16.51
C ALA A 74 -1.63 4.56 17.85
N PRO A 75 -2.76 4.57 18.57
CA PRO A 75 -2.95 3.65 19.68
C PRO A 75 -2.92 2.21 19.17
N GLU A 76 -2.58 1.28 20.08
CA GLU A 76 -2.85 -0.13 19.82
C GLU A 76 -4.35 -0.33 19.61
N PHE A 77 -4.71 -1.17 18.64
CA PHE A 77 -6.08 -1.55 18.38
C PHE A 77 -6.17 -3.06 18.27
N ASP A 78 -7.30 -3.59 18.74
CA ASP A 78 -7.66 -4.98 18.55
C ASP A 78 -8.75 -5.07 17.48
N LEU A 79 -8.69 -6.13 16.66
CA LEU A 79 -9.64 -6.35 15.59
C LEU A 79 -10.14 -7.78 15.66
N GLU A 80 -11.46 -7.94 15.76
CA GLU A 80 -12.09 -9.25 15.60
C GLU A 80 -11.94 -9.72 14.15
N LEU A 81 -10.99 -10.61 13.92
CA LEU A 81 -10.73 -11.14 12.59
C LEU A 81 -11.78 -12.19 12.21
N PRO A 82 -12.29 -12.19 10.96
CA PRO A 82 -13.14 -13.26 10.50
C PRO A 82 -12.35 -14.58 10.47
N PRO A 83 -12.99 -15.74 10.70
CA PRO A 83 -12.33 -17.04 10.58
C PRO A 83 -11.64 -17.18 9.21
N PRO A 84 -10.40 -17.70 9.16
CA PRO A 84 -9.66 -17.80 7.92
C PRO A 84 -10.39 -18.69 6.91
N VAL A 85 -10.12 -18.47 5.63
CA VAL A 85 -10.55 -19.38 4.56
C VAL A 85 -9.46 -20.41 4.27
N SER A 86 -9.85 -21.59 3.79
CA SER A 86 -8.85 -22.58 3.38
C SER A 86 -8.06 -22.09 2.14
N PRO A 87 -6.83 -22.57 1.92
CA PRO A 87 -6.04 -22.23 0.73
C PRO A 87 -6.78 -22.52 -0.59
N ARG A 88 -7.60 -23.58 -0.62
CA ARG A 88 -8.45 -23.91 -1.78
C ARG A 88 -9.49 -22.81 -2.05
N VAL A 89 -10.16 -22.32 -0.99
CA VAL A 89 -11.15 -21.25 -1.10
C VAL A 89 -10.49 -19.94 -1.51
N ALA A 90 -9.31 -19.61 -0.97
CA ALA A 90 -8.55 -18.43 -1.37
C ALA A 90 -8.19 -18.45 -2.86
N ARG A 91 -7.69 -19.57 -3.39
CA ARG A 91 -7.41 -19.73 -4.83
C ARG A 91 -8.67 -19.60 -5.70
N LEU A 92 -9.79 -20.15 -5.25
CA LEU A 92 -11.07 -20.00 -5.96
C LEU A 92 -11.59 -18.55 -5.91
N ALA A 93 -11.33 -17.82 -4.81
CA ALA A 93 -11.69 -16.42 -4.71
C ALA A 93 -10.90 -15.55 -5.71
N MET A 94 -9.61 -15.86 -5.95
CA MET A 94 -8.78 -15.13 -6.90
C MET A 94 -9.34 -15.09 -8.34
N THR A 95 -10.08 -16.12 -8.76
CA THR A 95 -10.72 -16.12 -10.10
C THR A 95 -11.81 -15.06 -10.24
N ARG A 96 -12.31 -14.53 -9.11
CA ARG A 96 -13.32 -13.47 -9.02
C ARG A 96 -12.71 -12.08 -8.77
N TYR A 97 -11.38 -11.95 -8.81
CA TYR A 97 -10.72 -10.65 -8.71
C TYR A 97 -11.17 -9.73 -9.84
N ARG A 98 -11.58 -8.50 -9.49
CA ARG A 98 -12.18 -7.53 -10.42
C ARG A 98 -11.17 -6.62 -11.14
N GLY A 99 -9.88 -6.72 -10.81
CA GLY A 99 -8.85 -5.96 -11.50
C GLY A 99 -8.79 -6.30 -12.98
N ARG A 100 -8.53 -5.30 -13.82
CA ARG A 100 -8.49 -5.43 -15.28
C ARG A 100 -7.02 -5.43 -15.75
N SER A 101 -6.77 -5.97 -16.94
CA SER A 101 -5.45 -5.91 -17.60
C SER A 101 -5.21 -4.56 -18.30
N GLU A 102 -6.12 -3.59 -18.13
CA GLU A 102 -6.06 -2.24 -18.70
C GLU A 102 -6.45 -1.21 -17.63
N GLY A 103 -6.12 0.06 -17.88
CA GLY A 103 -6.42 1.16 -16.97
C GLY A 103 -5.29 1.45 -15.97
N PRO A 104 -5.50 2.40 -15.04
CA PRO A 104 -4.41 3.00 -14.26
C PRO A 104 -3.67 1.99 -13.38
N PHE A 105 -4.36 0.96 -12.87
CA PHE A 105 -3.79 -0.05 -11.96
C PHE A 105 -3.40 -1.36 -12.66
N SER A 106 -3.47 -1.43 -14.00
CA SER A 106 -3.20 -2.67 -14.74
C SER A 106 -1.79 -3.21 -14.50
N ARG A 107 -0.84 -2.33 -14.19
CA ARG A 107 0.55 -2.66 -13.87
C ARG A 107 0.93 -2.34 -12.42
N CYS A 108 -0.03 -2.35 -11.50
CA CYS A 108 0.25 -2.21 -10.08
C CYS A 108 1.22 -3.29 -9.58
N PHE A 109 2.21 -2.91 -8.77
CA PHE A 109 3.18 -3.82 -8.14
C PHE A 109 2.52 -4.99 -7.40
N VAL A 110 1.36 -4.77 -6.78
CA VAL A 110 0.69 -5.81 -5.97
C VAL A 110 -0.27 -6.63 -6.80
N CYS A 111 -1.18 -5.97 -7.52
CA CYS A 111 -2.38 -6.59 -8.07
C CYS A 111 -2.59 -6.30 -9.58
N GLY A 112 -1.55 -5.82 -10.27
CA GLY A 112 -1.57 -5.53 -11.69
C GLY A 112 -1.56 -6.79 -12.54
N ARG A 113 -2.62 -7.01 -13.33
CA ARG A 113 -2.76 -8.20 -14.21
C ARG A 113 -1.93 -8.13 -15.49
N ALA A 114 -1.51 -6.93 -15.89
CA ALA A 114 -0.66 -6.68 -17.06
C ALA A 114 0.82 -6.48 -16.68
N ARG A 115 1.20 -6.94 -15.49
CA ARG A 115 2.56 -6.89 -14.97
C ARG A 115 3.07 -8.30 -14.68
N GLU A 116 4.19 -8.65 -15.27
CA GLU A 116 4.77 -10.01 -15.18
C GLU A 116 5.36 -10.30 -13.80
N ASP A 117 5.96 -9.29 -13.17
CA ASP A 117 6.59 -9.35 -11.84
C ASP A 117 5.67 -8.82 -10.72
N ALA A 118 4.36 -8.85 -10.91
CA ALA A 118 3.43 -8.45 -9.85
C ALA A 118 3.51 -9.41 -8.66
N PHE A 119 3.27 -8.89 -7.46
CA PHE A 119 3.21 -9.69 -6.23
C PHE A 119 2.10 -10.75 -6.25
N GLY A 120 1.10 -10.61 -7.13
CA GLY A 120 0.11 -11.64 -7.41
C GLY A 120 -1.03 -11.73 -6.39
N VAL A 121 -1.25 -10.68 -5.60
CA VAL A 121 -2.35 -10.63 -4.64
C VAL A 121 -3.62 -10.16 -5.34
N PHE A 122 -4.38 -11.14 -5.84
CA PHE A 122 -5.63 -10.93 -6.58
C PHE A 122 -6.83 -11.22 -5.68
N ALA A 123 -7.11 -10.34 -4.73
CA ALA A 123 -8.16 -10.55 -3.75
C ALA A 123 -9.56 -10.50 -4.40
N GLY A 124 -10.24 -11.64 -4.44
CA GLY A 124 -11.60 -11.75 -4.97
C GLY A 124 -12.61 -12.20 -3.92
N THR A 125 -13.89 -12.13 -4.23
CA THR A 125 -14.97 -12.40 -3.26
C THR A 125 -15.02 -13.88 -2.85
N VAL A 126 -15.31 -14.11 -1.57
CA VAL A 126 -15.62 -15.45 -1.04
C VAL A 126 -17.13 -15.59 -0.91
N GLU A 127 -17.66 -16.62 -1.57
CA GLU A 127 -19.09 -16.90 -1.62
C GLU A 127 -19.67 -17.12 -0.22
N GLY A 128 -20.78 -16.42 0.07
CA GLY A 128 -21.49 -16.53 1.34
C GLY A 128 -20.81 -15.91 2.58
N ARG A 129 -19.64 -15.25 2.45
CA ARG A 129 -18.87 -14.76 3.61
C ARG A 129 -18.64 -13.26 3.72
N GLY A 130 -19.16 -12.44 2.79
CA GLY A 130 -19.05 -10.98 2.86
C GLY A 130 -17.61 -10.44 2.92
N LEU A 131 -16.64 -11.21 2.41
CA LEU A 131 -15.21 -10.89 2.48
C LEU A 131 -14.50 -11.21 1.16
N VAL A 132 -13.25 -10.75 1.03
CA VAL A 132 -12.36 -11.13 -0.07
C VAL A 132 -11.19 -11.98 0.43
N ALA A 133 -10.64 -12.81 -0.45
CA ALA A 133 -9.45 -13.61 -0.17
C ALA A 133 -8.55 -13.70 -1.41
N SER A 134 -7.25 -13.84 -1.15
CA SER A 134 -6.21 -14.22 -2.11
C SER A 134 -5.29 -15.22 -1.43
N SER A 135 -4.67 -16.11 -2.19
CA SER A 135 -3.44 -16.74 -1.70
C SER A 135 -2.26 -15.81 -1.98
N TRP A 136 -1.24 -15.89 -1.13
CA TRP A 136 0.09 -15.31 -1.32
C TRP A 136 1.11 -16.33 -0.81
N THR A 137 2.32 -16.33 -1.38
CA THR A 137 3.43 -17.23 -1.02
C THR A 137 4.69 -16.43 -0.81
#